data_AF-A0A9P7WSB2-F1
#
_entry.id   AF-A0A9P7WSB2-F1
#
_cell.length_a   1.000
_cell.length_b   1.000
_cell.length_c   1.000
_cell.angle_alpha   90.00
_cell.angle_beta   90.00
_cell.angle_gamma   90.00
#
_symmetry.space_group_name_H-M   'P 1'
#
loop_
_entity.id
_entity.type
_entity.pdbx_description
1 polymer ?
#
loop_
_entity_poly.entity_id
_entity_poly.type
_entity_poly.pdbx_seq_one_letter_code
_entity_poly.pdbx_strand_id
1 'polypeptide(L)'
;MHYVNPIGDWPSKHCEFGESGWHAPDRNLLVAITNYTRIVAESSGQDQDYALRFLVHYVGDIHQPLHLTGRERGGNGIKVRFDRRISSLHGVWDGGLITKSIREMTNYTHPLPDKRIENALRGTIYDPYVRFIVKEGLLGWWKNEYPSWSLCPAEPASSPTYARSHASQKFFRATNTTGLITPISDDPDLPVCPYHWAEPLHKLNCEIVFPPELDTPDPNKRSWLTKASSGLITLASNPRPEYLELDTPKYAGYIRDHKILEKLLAQAGVRLAAVLNDIFDPSTDGAREQLVW
;
A
#
# COMPACT_ATOMS: atom_id res chain seq x y z
N MET A 1 5.29 -11.26 4.80
CA MET A 1 6.02 -9.99 4.95
C MET A 1 5.21 -8.85 4.31
N HIS A 2 3.87 -8.87 4.44
CA HIS A 2 2.97 -8.07 3.61
C HIS A 2 2.61 -6.71 4.20
N TYR A 3 3.20 -6.36 5.35
CA TYR A 3 2.87 -5.15 6.08
C TYR A 3 4.07 -4.64 6.86
N VAL A 4 3.98 -3.38 7.29
CA VAL A 4 4.91 -2.73 8.21
C VAL A 4 4.11 -2.00 9.29
N ASN A 5 4.53 -2.16 10.55
CA ASN A 5 3.83 -1.62 11.71
C ASN A 5 4.76 -0.64 12.44
N PRO A 6 4.56 0.68 12.28
CA PRO A 6 5.30 1.66 13.06
C PRO A 6 4.95 1.54 14.56
N ILE A 7 5.93 1.81 15.41
CA ILE A 7 5.72 1.89 16.86
C ILE A 7 5.05 3.23 17.18
N GLY A 8 4.07 3.22 18.08
CA GLY A 8 3.37 4.44 18.51
C GLY A 8 2.20 4.86 17.61
N ASP A 9 2.16 4.34 16.38
CA ASP A 9 1.10 4.61 15.41
C ASP A 9 -0.31 4.16 15.89
N TRP A 10 -1.27 5.08 15.83
CA TRP A 10 -2.68 4.82 16.14
C TRP A 10 -3.64 5.71 15.31
N PRO A 11 -3.74 5.49 13.99
CA PRO A 11 -4.57 6.31 13.11
C PRO A 11 -6.04 6.07 13.42
N SER A 12 -6.93 7.06 13.48
CA SER A 12 -6.76 8.44 13.06
C SER A 12 -6.20 9.41 14.10
N LYS A 13 -5.95 8.98 15.34
CA LYS A 13 -5.59 9.91 16.43
C LYS A 13 -4.13 10.35 16.38
N HIS A 14 -3.25 9.46 15.96
CA HIS A 14 -1.81 9.69 15.88
C HIS A 14 -1.26 8.88 14.72
N CYS A 15 -0.70 9.55 13.71
CA CYS A 15 0.00 8.89 12.61
C CYS A 15 1.48 9.19 12.73
N GLU A 16 2.25 8.12 12.85
CA GLU A 16 3.70 8.13 12.97
C GLU A 16 4.22 6.99 12.10
N PHE A 17 5.20 7.28 11.24
CA PHE A 17 5.70 6.34 10.25
C PHE A 17 7.19 6.07 10.43
N GLY A 18 7.54 5.51 11.58
CA GLY A 18 8.88 4.97 11.83
C GLY A 18 9.79 5.85 12.67
N GLU A 19 9.33 7.03 13.11
CA GLU A 19 10.07 7.93 13.99
C GLU A 19 10.45 7.23 15.32
N SER A 20 9.55 6.43 15.91
CA SER A 20 9.81 5.56 17.07
C SER A 20 10.26 4.14 16.69
N GLY A 21 10.55 3.89 15.42
CA GLY A 21 10.92 2.58 14.89
C GLY A 21 9.74 1.66 14.56
N TRP A 22 10.03 0.36 14.45
CA TRP A 22 9.12 -0.64 13.88
C TRP A 22 8.96 -1.85 14.81
N HIS A 23 7.76 -2.42 14.90
CA HIS A 23 7.53 -3.61 15.73
C HIS A 23 8.30 -4.87 15.26
N ALA A 24 8.67 -4.93 13.98
CA ALA A 24 9.47 -6.01 13.39
C ALA A 24 10.48 -5.41 12.40
N PRO A 25 11.57 -4.78 12.89
CA PRO A 25 12.45 -3.96 12.06
C PRO A 25 13.15 -4.75 10.95
N ASP A 26 13.48 -6.03 11.18
CA ASP A 26 14.13 -6.90 10.18
C ASP A 26 13.15 -7.70 9.32
N ARG A 27 11.85 -7.68 9.66
CA ARG A 27 10.83 -8.54 9.05
C ARG A 27 9.54 -7.78 8.78
N ASN A 28 9.61 -6.85 7.86
CA ASN A 28 8.48 -6.07 7.39
C ASN A 28 8.52 -5.88 5.87
N LEU A 29 7.46 -5.26 5.35
CA LEU A 29 7.25 -5.00 3.93
C LEU A 29 8.36 -4.16 3.28
N LEU A 30 8.86 -3.13 3.98
CA LEU A 30 9.91 -2.25 3.43
C LEU A 30 11.19 -3.06 3.16
N VAL A 31 11.62 -3.84 4.16
CA VAL A 31 12.77 -4.76 4.05
C VAL A 31 12.54 -5.84 3.00
N ALA A 32 11.31 -6.34 2.86
CA ALA A 32 10.98 -7.33 1.85
C ALA A 32 11.20 -6.79 0.44
N ILE A 33 10.72 -5.58 0.14
CA ILE A 33 10.88 -4.96 -1.19
C ILE A 33 12.36 -4.82 -1.52
N THR A 34 13.17 -4.27 -0.64
CA THR A 34 14.63 -4.14 -0.83
C THR A 34 15.29 -5.50 -1.10
N ASN A 35 15.01 -6.51 -0.27
CA ASN A 35 15.64 -7.82 -0.40
C ASN A 35 15.23 -8.54 -1.69
N TYR A 36 13.94 -8.54 -2.01
CA TYR A 36 13.44 -9.23 -3.20
C TYR A 36 13.84 -8.50 -4.49
N THR A 37 13.97 -7.17 -4.47
CA THR A 37 14.56 -6.41 -5.60
C THR A 37 15.99 -6.89 -5.89
N ARG A 38 16.82 -7.01 -4.86
CA ARG A 38 18.20 -7.50 -5.00
C ARG A 38 18.25 -8.92 -5.56
N ILE A 39 17.40 -9.82 -5.07
CA ILE A 39 17.34 -11.20 -5.58
C ILE A 39 16.92 -11.21 -7.06
N VAL A 40 15.94 -10.39 -7.45
CA VAL A 40 15.53 -10.30 -8.86
C VAL A 40 16.66 -9.81 -9.76
N ALA A 41 17.46 -8.85 -9.30
CA ALA A 41 18.58 -8.30 -10.06
C ALA A 41 19.80 -9.25 -10.15
N GLU A 42 20.10 -9.99 -9.08
CA GLU A 42 21.35 -10.76 -8.96
C GLU A 42 21.19 -12.26 -9.25
N SER A 43 19.96 -12.78 -9.24
CA SER A 43 19.69 -14.21 -9.40
C SER A 43 19.17 -14.54 -10.81
N SER A 44 19.10 -15.83 -11.13
CA SER A 44 18.51 -16.31 -12.38
C SER A 44 17.67 -17.56 -12.15
N GLY A 45 16.87 -17.96 -13.14
CA GLY A 45 16.07 -19.18 -13.09
C GLY A 45 14.98 -19.13 -12.00
N GLN A 46 14.89 -20.19 -11.20
CA GLN A 46 13.80 -20.39 -10.26
C GLN A 46 13.80 -19.37 -9.10
N ASP A 47 14.99 -19.00 -8.60
CA ASP A 47 15.10 -18.02 -7.51
C ASP A 47 14.65 -16.63 -7.98
N GLN A 48 15.01 -16.25 -9.21
CA GLN A 48 14.55 -15.01 -9.83
C GLN A 48 13.03 -15.01 -10.08
N ASP A 49 12.46 -16.12 -10.57
CA ASP A 49 11.00 -16.24 -10.78
C ASP A 49 10.21 -16.07 -9.47
N TYR A 50 10.61 -16.77 -8.41
CA TYR A 50 9.95 -16.61 -7.11
C TYR A 50 10.10 -15.20 -6.58
N ALA A 51 11.31 -14.64 -6.68
CA ALA A 51 11.56 -13.31 -6.19
C ALA A 51 10.75 -12.25 -6.95
N LEU A 52 10.61 -12.39 -8.26
CA LEU A 52 9.83 -11.50 -9.09
C LEU A 52 8.34 -11.52 -8.70
N ARG A 53 7.77 -12.71 -8.48
CA ARG A 53 6.37 -12.84 -8.04
C ARG A 53 6.14 -12.14 -6.70
N PHE A 54 7.07 -12.31 -5.76
CA PHE A 54 7.00 -11.63 -4.47
C PHE A 54 7.19 -10.11 -4.60
N LEU A 55 8.12 -9.65 -5.41
CA LEU A 55 8.34 -8.22 -5.65
C LEU A 55 7.10 -7.55 -6.23
N VAL A 56 6.49 -8.14 -7.27
CA VAL A 56 5.23 -7.68 -7.86
C VAL A 56 4.15 -7.55 -6.78
N HIS A 57 4.03 -8.55 -5.92
CA HIS A 57 3.04 -8.56 -4.84
C HIS A 57 3.32 -7.49 -3.77
N TYR A 58 4.56 -7.36 -3.31
CA TYR A 58 4.92 -6.41 -2.26
C TYR A 58 4.85 -4.95 -2.72
N VAL A 59 5.13 -4.66 -4.00
CA VAL A 59 4.90 -3.33 -4.57
C VAL A 59 3.39 -3.03 -4.63
N GLY A 60 2.52 -4.03 -4.82
CA GLY A 60 1.08 -3.84 -4.62
C GLY A 60 0.74 -3.52 -3.16
N ASP A 61 1.21 -4.35 -2.23
CA ASP A 61 0.93 -4.24 -0.79
C ASP A 61 1.35 -2.88 -0.20
N ILE A 62 2.50 -2.33 -0.60
CA ILE A 62 2.98 -1.06 -0.03
C ILE A 62 2.10 0.13 -0.44
N HIS A 63 1.28 -0.02 -1.48
CA HIS A 63 0.30 0.97 -1.90
C HIS A 63 -1.06 0.81 -1.23
N GLN A 64 -1.22 -0.17 -0.34
CA GLN A 64 -2.40 -0.37 0.49
C GLN A 64 -2.15 0.29 1.85
N PRO A 65 -2.81 1.42 2.20
CA PRO A 65 -2.53 2.16 3.44
C PRO A 65 -2.62 1.35 4.74
N LEU A 66 -3.56 0.40 4.83
CA LEU A 66 -3.73 -0.50 5.98
C LEU A 66 -2.63 -1.55 6.10
N HIS A 67 -1.77 -1.73 5.09
CA HIS A 67 -0.55 -2.52 5.21
C HIS A 67 0.58 -1.72 5.88
N LEU A 68 0.37 -0.42 6.11
CA LEU A 68 1.36 0.50 6.68
C LEU A 68 1.03 0.91 8.13
N THR A 69 0.17 0.17 8.82
CA THR A 69 -0.27 0.48 10.18
C THR A 69 -0.53 -0.78 11.01
N GLY A 70 -0.20 -0.71 12.30
CA GLY A 70 -0.46 -1.77 13.26
C GLY A 70 -1.86 -1.76 13.87
N ARG A 71 -2.61 -0.65 13.77
CA ARG A 71 -3.89 -0.49 14.49
C ARG A 71 -4.87 -1.60 14.09
N GLU A 72 -5.35 -2.35 15.08
CA GLU A 72 -6.31 -3.43 14.87
C GLU A 72 -5.87 -4.44 13.79
N ARG A 73 -4.57 -4.73 13.71
CA ARG A 73 -3.95 -5.61 12.71
C ARG A 73 -4.22 -5.10 11.28
N GLY A 74 -3.93 -3.82 11.03
CA GLY A 74 -4.23 -3.15 9.78
C GLY A 74 -5.73 -3.05 9.51
N GLY A 75 -6.55 -2.82 10.55
CA GLY A 75 -8.01 -2.75 10.42
C GLY A 75 -8.73 -4.10 10.24
N ASN A 76 -8.04 -5.24 10.31
CA ASN A 76 -8.67 -6.57 10.28
C ASN A 76 -9.58 -6.82 11.50
N GLY A 77 -9.24 -6.24 12.66
CA GLY A 77 -10.05 -6.30 13.88
C GLY A 77 -11.31 -5.44 13.86
N ILE A 78 -11.44 -4.52 12.89
CA ILE A 78 -12.53 -3.55 12.83
C ILE A 78 -13.62 -4.05 11.90
N LYS A 79 -14.77 -4.45 12.47
CA LYS A 79 -15.95 -4.84 11.69
C LYS A 79 -16.76 -3.64 11.25
N VAL A 80 -17.09 -3.61 9.96
CA VAL A 80 -17.81 -2.53 9.27
C VAL A 80 -18.87 -3.11 8.34
N ARG A 81 -19.84 -2.30 7.95
CA ARG A 81 -20.78 -2.59 6.86
C ARG A 81 -20.31 -1.85 5.60
N PHE A 82 -20.34 -2.53 4.47
CA PHE A 82 -20.02 -1.97 3.16
C PHE A 82 -20.78 -2.76 2.09
N ASP A 83 -21.42 -2.06 1.14
CA ASP A 83 -22.21 -2.66 0.06
C ASP A 83 -23.17 -3.75 0.56
N ARG A 84 -23.90 -3.43 1.64
CA ARG A 84 -24.88 -4.30 2.32
C ARG A 84 -24.29 -5.57 2.95
N ARG A 85 -22.97 -5.69 3.07
CA ARG A 85 -22.27 -6.84 3.67
C ARG A 85 -21.46 -6.42 4.89
N ILE A 86 -21.26 -7.35 5.81
CA ILE A 86 -20.33 -7.17 6.92
C ILE A 86 -18.94 -7.60 6.45
N SER A 87 -17.93 -6.76 6.67
CA SER A 87 -16.52 -7.02 6.35
C SER A 87 -15.61 -6.53 7.48
N SER A 88 -14.30 -6.71 7.35
CA SER A 88 -13.32 -5.89 8.08
C SER A 88 -13.05 -4.59 7.32
N LEU A 89 -12.59 -3.55 8.01
CA LEU A 89 -12.08 -2.33 7.36
C LEU A 89 -11.01 -2.68 6.33
N HIS A 90 -10.10 -3.59 6.70
CA HIS A 90 -9.09 -4.15 5.79
C HIS A 90 -9.69 -4.75 4.52
N GLY A 91 -10.69 -5.65 4.66
CA GLY A 91 -11.33 -6.28 3.51
C GLY A 91 -12.10 -5.30 2.61
N VAL A 92 -12.55 -4.16 3.15
CA VAL A 92 -13.14 -3.09 2.34
C VAL A 92 -12.09 -2.44 1.44
N TRP A 93 -10.89 -2.16 1.96
CA TRP A 93 -9.79 -1.56 1.18
C TRP A 93 -9.11 -2.54 0.23
N ASP A 94 -8.84 -3.77 0.68
CA ASP A 94 -8.20 -4.82 -0.14
C ASP A 94 -9.03 -5.21 -1.37
N GLY A 95 -10.36 -5.18 -1.25
CA GLY A 95 -11.22 -5.77 -2.27
C GLY A 95 -12.58 -5.14 -2.41
N GLY A 96 -13.21 -4.69 -1.32
CA GLY A 96 -14.56 -4.13 -1.35
C GLY A 96 -14.70 -2.93 -2.30
N LEU A 97 -13.85 -1.92 -2.13
CA LEU A 97 -13.84 -0.71 -2.96
C LEU A 97 -13.50 -1.05 -4.43
N ILE A 98 -12.47 -1.88 -4.65
CA ILE A 98 -12.02 -2.28 -5.99
C ILE A 98 -13.12 -3.05 -6.73
N THR A 99 -13.72 -4.05 -6.08
CA THR A 99 -14.79 -4.87 -6.66
C THR A 99 -16.01 -4.03 -7.01
N LYS A 100 -16.33 -3.04 -6.16
CA LYS A 100 -17.42 -2.10 -6.44
C LYS A 100 -17.12 -1.26 -7.68
N SER A 101 -15.93 -0.67 -7.80
CA SER A 101 -15.52 0.10 -8.98
C SER A 101 -15.56 -0.75 -10.26
N ILE A 102 -15.03 -1.98 -10.23
CA ILE A 102 -15.06 -2.90 -11.38
C ILE A 102 -16.50 -3.17 -11.82
N ARG A 103 -17.41 -3.46 -10.88
CA ARG A 103 -18.82 -3.74 -11.16
C ARG A 103 -19.55 -2.52 -11.73
N GLU A 104 -19.28 -1.33 -11.23
CA GLU A 104 -19.97 -0.10 -11.62
C GLU A 104 -19.43 0.48 -12.94
N MET A 105 -18.22 0.09 -13.36
CA MET A 105 -17.53 0.64 -14.52
C MET A 105 -17.53 -0.29 -15.75
N THR A 106 -18.53 -1.15 -15.91
CA THR A 106 -18.54 -2.19 -16.96
C THR A 106 -18.52 -1.67 -18.41
N ASN A 107 -18.92 -0.42 -18.66
CA ASN A 107 -19.10 0.15 -20.00
C ASN A 107 -17.98 1.09 -20.46
N TYR A 108 -16.82 1.12 -19.77
CA TYR A 108 -15.71 1.98 -20.18
C TYR A 108 -14.86 1.29 -21.27
N THR A 109 -14.86 1.84 -22.49
CA THR A 109 -14.28 1.19 -23.68
C THR A 109 -13.29 2.07 -24.47
N HIS A 110 -12.77 3.14 -23.86
CA HIS A 110 -11.78 3.97 -24.57
C HIS A 110 -10.52 3.17 -24.92
N PRO A 111 -10.00 3.28 -26.15
CA PRO A 111 -8.79 2.58 -26.55
C PRO A 111 -7.55 3.20 -25.90
N LEU A 112 -6.65 2.33 -25.48
CA LEU A 112 -5.30 2.60 -25.03
C LEU A 112 -4.34 2.63 -26.24
N PRO A 113 -3.27 3.44 -26.17
CA PRO A 113 -2.36 3.62 -27.31
C PRO A 113 -1.48 2.39 -27.60
N ASP A 114 -1.11 1.60 -26.58
CA ASP A 114 -0.24 0.42 -26.75
C ASP A 114 -1.08 -0.86 -26.96
N LYS A 115 -0.86 -1.52 -28.11
CA LYS A 115 -1.56 -2.77 -28.49
C LYS A 115 -1.25 -3.96 -27.57
N ARG A 116 -0.08 -3.99 -26.93
CA ARG A 116 0.29 -5.04 -25.95
C ARG A 116 -0.56 -4.89 -24.70
N ILE A 117 -0.70 -3.67 -24.19
CA ILE A 117 -1.57 -3.38 -23.04
C ILE A 117 -3.03 -3.71 -23.37
N GLU A 118 -3.50 -3.26 -24.55
CA GLU A 118 -4.83 -3.61 -25.06
C GLU A 118 -5.11 -5.12 -25.04
N ASN A 119 -4.18 -5.91 -25.59
CA ASN A 119 -4.34 -7.35 -25.69
C ASN A 119 -4.29 -8.05 -24.34
N ALA A 120 -3.51 -7.51 -23.38
CA ALA A 120 -3.40 -8.07 -22.03
C ALA A 120 -4.68 -7.89 -21.20
N LEU A 121 -5.51 -6.89 -21.51
CA LEU A 121 -6.71 -6.59 -20.73
C LEU A 121 -7.99 -7.25 -21.29
N ARG A 122 -8.08 -7.44 -22.60
CA ARG A 122 -9.31 -7.92 -23.26
C ARG A 122 -9.83 -9.22 -22.64
N GLY A 123 -11.12 -9.21 -22.30
CA GLY A 123 -11.84 -10.36 -21.75
C GLY A 123 -11.69 -10.54 -20.23
N THR A 124 -10.93 -9.67 -19.56
CA THR A 124 -10.82 -9.67 -18.10
C THR A 124 -11.93 -8.82 -17.46
N ILE A 125 -12.34 -9.18 -16.24
CA ILE A 125 -13.39 -8.44 -15.52
C ILE A 125 -12.98 -7.01 -15.15
N TYR A 126 -11.67 -6.77 -15.00
CA TYR A 126 -11.10 -5.49 -14.62
C TYR A 126 -10.72 -4.62 -15.83
N ASP A 127 -10.91 -5.10 -17.06
CA ASP A 127 -10.53 -4.40 -18.30
C ASP A 127 -11.04 -2.95 -18.32
N PRO A 128 -12.34 -2.67 -18.14
CA PRO A 128 -12.85 -1.30 -18.20
C PRO A 128 -12.23 -0.38 -17.14
N TYR A 129 -11.99 -0.93 -15.94
CA TYR A 129 -11.45 -0.16 -14.82
C TYR A 129 -9.97 0.16 -15.01
N VAL A 130 -9.17 -0.80 -15.48
CA VAL A 130 -7.76 -0.54 -15.82
C VAL A 130 -7.66 0.47 -16.97
N ARG A 131 -8.50 0.32 -18.01
CA ARG A 131 -8.57 1.31 -19.10
C ARG A 131 -8.85 2.71 -18.58
N PHE A 132 -9.82 2.86 -17.67
CA PHE A 132 -10.16 4.14 -17.07
C PHE A 132 -8.99 4.75 -16.29
N ILE A 133 -8.31 3.95 -15.45
CA ILE A 133 -7.14 4.41 -14.68
C ILE A 133 -6.01 4.87 -15.62
N VAL A 134 -5.72 4.10 -16.68
CA VAL A 134 -4.65 4.47 -17.63
C VAL A 134 -5.06 5.68 -18.45
N LYS A 135 -6.28 5.68 -19.01
CA LYS A 135 -6.71 6.69 -19.98
C LYS A 135 -7.10 8.03 -19.33
N GLU A 136 -7.94 8.01 -18.31
CA GLU A 136 -8.38 9.23 -17.62
C GLU A 136 -7.39 9.64 -16.54
N GLY A 137 -6.77 8.66 -15.86
CA GLY A 137 -5.79 8.91 -14.83
C GLY A 137 -4.41 9.29 -15.39
N LEU A 138 -3.62 8.30 -15.81
CA LEU A 138 -2.23 8.52 -16.23
C LEU A 138 -2.11 9.46 -17.43
N LEU A 139 -2.94 9.27 -18.46
CA LEU A 139 -2.91 10.10 -19.67
C LEU A 139 -3.75 11.40 -19.55
N GLY A 140 -4.46 11.59 -18.43
CA GLY A 140 -5.32 12.72 -18.15
C GLY A 140 -4.94 13.44 -16.86
N TRP A 141 -5.66 13.18 -15.78
CA TRP A 141 -5.57 13.92 -14.51
C TRP A 141 -4.15 13.99 -13.95
N TRP A 142 -3.39 12.90 -14.05
CA TRP A 142 -2.05 12.79 -13.47
C TRP A 142 -0.94 12.89 -14.50
N LYS A 143 -1.22 13.31 -15.73
CA LYS A 143 -0.25 13.36 -16.84
C LYS A 143 1.06 14.05 -16.47
N ASN A 144 0.98 15.12 -15.68
CA ASN A 144 2.15 15.91 -15.26
C ASN A 144 2.75 15.46 -13.92
N GLU A 145 2.08 14.57 -13.21
CA GLU A 145 2.52 14.07 -11.90
C GLU A 145 3.17 12.68 -12.01
N TYR A 146 2.57 11.77 -12.79
CA TYR A 146 3.00 10.37 -12.80
C TYR A 146 4.47 10.14 -13.19
N PRO A 147 5.11 10.96 -14.05
CA PRO A 147 6.52 10.76 -14.38
C PRO A 147 7.47 10.86 -13.18
N SER A 148 7.07 11.54 -12.10
CA SER A 148 7.88 11.64 -10.88
C SER A 148 7.56 10.57 -9.84
N TRP A 149 6.48 9.81 -9.98
CA TRP A 149 6.03 8.87 -8.95
C TRP A 149 6.99 7.71 -8.71
N SER A 150 7.77 7.33 -9.71
CA SER A 150 8.79 6.28 -9.62
C SER A 150 10.15 6.78 -9.14
N LEU A 151 10.35 8.09 -9.04
CA LEU A 151 11.65 8.64 -8.67
C LEU A 151 11.90 8.45 -7.17
N CYS A 152 13.12 8.03 -6.84
CA CYS A 152 13.61 8.01 -5.48
C CYS A 152 14.40 9.29 -5.17
N PRO A 153 14.39 9.76 -3.91
CA PRO A 153 15.15 10.95 -3.52
C PRO A 153 16.64 10.76 -3.84
N ALA A 154 17.28 11.79 -4.41
CA ALA A 154 18.73 11.81 -4.50
C ALA A 154 19.32 11.96 -3.08
N GLU A 155 20.41 11.24 -2.80
CA GLU A 155 21.20 11.42 -1.57
C GLU A 155 21.44 12.93 -1.30
N PRO A 156 21.24 13.42 -0.06
CA PRO A 156 21.64 14.78 0.27
C PRO A 156 23.15 14.92 0.03
N ALA A 157 23.53 15.91 -0.78
CA ALA A 157 24.92 16.21 -1.12
C ALA A 157 25.70 16.79 0.09
N SER A 158 25.90 16.02 1.15
CA SER A 158 26.86 16.31 2.22
C SER A 158 26.92 15.18 3.26
N SER A 159 27.81 14.22 3.04
CA SER A 159 28.56 13.62 4.15
C SER A 159 29.99 13.36 3.66
N PRO A 160 31.03 13.80 4.41
CA PRO A 160 32.39 13.74 3.93
C PRO A 160 32.83 12.28 3.76
N THR A 161 33.43 12.03 2.61
CA THR A 161 34.11 10.80 2.19
C THR A 161 34.64 9.95 3.35
N TYR A 162 33.91 8.90 3.71
CA TYR A 162 34.53 7.68 4.22
C TYR A 162 34.72 6.77 3.03
N ALA A 163 35.96 6.64 2.56
CA ALA A 163 36.31 5.77 1.44
C ALA A 163 35.79 4.34 1.70
N ARG A 164 34.74 3.92 0.98
CA ARG A 164 34.39 2.51 0.91
C ARG A 164 35.23 1.88 -0.19
N SER A 165 36.20 1.07 0.23
CA SER A 165 36.88 0.14 -0.64
C SER A 165 35.87 -0.84 -1.24
N HIS A 166 35.93 -1.01 -2.57
CA HIS A 166 35.29 -2.11 -3.27
C HIS A 166 35.83 -3.44 -2.74
N ALA A 167 35.08 -4.08 -1.84
CA ALA A 167 35.21 -5.49 -1.52
C ALA A 167 33.91 -5.98 -0.88
N SER A 168 33.02 -6.52 -1.70
CA SER A 168 32.07 -7.59 -1.37
C SER A 168 31.77 -7.77 0.13
N GLN A 169 30.90 -6.93 0.70
CA GLN A 169 30.35 -7.18 2.03
C GLN A 169 29.14 -8.11 1.93
N LYS A 170 29.45 -9.40 1.86
CA LYS A 170 28.58 -10.46 2.37
C LYS A 170 28.23 -10.10 3.82
N PHE A 171 26.93 -9.97 4.11
CA PHE A 171 26.33 -10.00 5.45
C PHE A 171 27.10 -9.29 6.58
N PHE A 172 26.71 -8.05 6.91
CA PHE A 172 26.77 -7.60 8.30
C PHE A 172 25.36 -7.50 8.88
N ARG A 173 25.07 -8.48 9.72
CA ARG A 173 24.01 -8.48 10.72
C ARG A 173 24.27 -7.29 11.64
N ALA A 174 23.53 -6.20 11.47
CA ALA A 174 23.71 -5.00 12.28
C ALA A 174 23.05 -5.18 13.66
N THR A 175 23.67 -5.95 14.55
CA THR A 175 23.60 -5.62 15.98
C THR A 175 24.62 -4.51 16.23
N ASN A 176 24.21 -3.26 16.02
CA ASN A 176 24.99 -2.13 16.53
C ASN A 176 24.90 -2.16 18.06
N THR A 177 26.06 -2.30 18.70
CA THR A 177 26.30 -2.37 20.15
C THR A 177 25.98 -1.09 20.92
N THR A 178 25.17 -0.18 20.36
CA THR A 178 24.75 1.09 20.97
C THR A 178 23.24 1.24 21.15
N GLY A 179 22.41 0.25 20.80
CA GLY A 179 20.97 0.30 21.09
C GLY A 179 20.20 1.42 20.37
N LEU A 180 20.82 2.08 19.39
CA LEU A 180 20.15 3.05 18.53
C LEU A 180 19.52 2.30 17.36
N ILE A 181 18.18 2.29 17.34
CA ILE A 181 17.37 1.82 16.23
C ILE A 181 17.69 2.73 15.04
N THR A 182 18.43 2.23 14.05
CA THR A 182 18.54 2.96 12.79
C THR A 182 17.17 2.92 12.11
N PRO A 183 16.60 4.08 11.71
CA PRO A 183 15.42 4.09 10.86
C PRO A 183 15.67 3.23 9.62
N ILE A 184 14.65 2.53 9.14
CA ILE A 184 14.75 1.84 7.85
C ILE A 184 14.92 2.95 6.81
N SER A 185 16.12 3.09 6.27
CA SER A 185 16.42 4.01 5.18
C SER A 185 16.37 3.27 3.85
N ASP A 186 15.96 3.97 2.79
CA ASP A 186 15.99 3.44 1.44
C ASP A 186 17.43 3.17 0.98
N ASP A 187 17.63 2.12 0.19
CA ASP A 187 18.94 1.74 -0.35
C ASP A 187 19.17 2.52 -1.66
N PRO A 188 20.13 3.45 -1.72
CA PRO A 188 20.33 4.32 -2.87
C PRO A 188 20.84 3.58 -4.11
N ASP A 189 21.35 2.35 -3.93
CA ASP A 189 21.89 1.53 -5.01
C ASP A 189 20.82 0.65 -5.68
N LEU A 190 19.57 0.68 -5.20
CA LEU A 190 18.46 -0.07 -5.77
C LEU A 190 17.41 0.85 -6.41
N PRO A 191 16.69 0.38 -7.45
CA PRO A 191 15.62 1.16 -8.08
C PRO A 191 14.33 1.22 -7.26
N VAL A 192 14.42 1.01 -5.95
CA VAL A 192 13.28 1.03 -5.01
C VAL A 192 13.59 1.93 -3.81
N CYS A 193 12.59 2.70 -3.40
CA CYS A 193 12.64 3.50 -2.17
C CYS A 193 11.34 3.28 -1.38
N PRO A 194 11.15 2.08 -0.79
CA PRO A 194 9.92 1.70 -0.13
C PRO A 194 9.53 2.65 1.00
N TYR A 195 10.46 3.19 1.79
CA TYR A 195 10.13 4.17 2.83
C TYR A 195 9.55 5.45 2.20
N HIS A 196 10.24 6.03 1.21
CA HIS A 196 9.77 7.22 0.49
C HIS A 196 8.39 7.01 -0.16
N TRP A 197 8.14 5.81 -0.70
CA TRP A 197 6.86 5.47 -1.30
C TRP A 197 5.75 5.30 -0.27
N ALA A 198 6.04 4.72 0.89
CA ALA A 198 5.05 4.38 1.90
C ALA A 198 4.66 5.56 2.79
N GLU A 199 5.59 6.43 3.16
CA GLU A 199 5.35 7.54 4.09
C GLU A 199 4.13 8.41 3.71
N PRO A 200 3.97 8.92 2.46
CA PRO A 200 2.78 9.67 2.10
C PRO A 200 1.50 8.82 2.07
N LEU A 201 1.60 7.52 1.78
CA LEU A 201 0.44 6.62 1.73
C LEU A 201 -0.03 6.24 3.13
N HIS A 202 0.88 6.14 4.09
CA HIS A 202 0.57 5.96 5.49
C HIS A 202 -0.27 7.13 6.03
N LYS A 203 -0.04 8.37 5.58
CA LYS A 203 -0.83 9.55 6.01
C LYS A 203 -2.33 9.40 5.73
N LEU A 204 -2.69 8.67 4.67
CA LEU A 204 -4.09 8.35 4.36
C LEU A 204 -4.78 7.61 5.52
N ASN A 205 -4.03 6.90 6.38
CA ASN A 205 -4.56 6.26 7.57
C ASN A 205 -5.26 7.23 8.51
N CYS A 206 -4.70 8.43 8.72
CA CYS A 206 -5.34 9.47 9.53
C CYS A 206 -6.33 10.33 8.76
N GLU A 207 -6.09 10.52 7.46
CA GLU A 207 -6.92 11.44 6.67
C GLU A 207 -8.28 10.85 6.29
N ILE A 208 -8.33 9.56 5.93
CA ILE A 208 -9.56 8.97 5.39
C ILE A 208 -9.76 7.48 5.69
N VAL A 209 -8.69 6.67 5.77
CA VAL A 209 -8.83 5.20 5.86
C VAL A 209 -9.45 4.78 7.18
N PHE A 210 -9.02 5.36 8.31
CA PHE A 210 -9.68 5.19 9.62
C PHE A 210 -10.63 6.36 9.85
N PRO A 211 -11.95 6.22 9.59
CA PRO A 211 -12.89 7.30 9.82
C PRO A 211 -12.99 7.61 11.33
N PRO A 212 -13.04 8.90 11.74
CA PRO A 212 -13.10 9.30 13.15
C PRO A 212 -14.26 8.68 13.94
N GLU A 213 -15.34 8.28 13.27
CA GLU A 213 -16.46 7.55 13.85
C GLU A 213 -16.02 6.26 14.57
N LEU A 214 -14.92 5.62 14.13
CA LEU A 214 -14.34 4.44 14.78
C LEU A 214 -13.70 4.74 16.14
N ASP A 215 -13.40 6.00 16.43
CA ASP A 215 -12.83 6.44 17.70
C ASP A 215 -13.88 6.78 18.75
N THR A 216 -15.14 6.85 18.33
CA THR A 216 -16.26 7.09 19.25
C THR A 216 -16.62 5.80 19.99
N PRO A 217 -16.78 5.82 21.32
CA PRO A 217 -17.28 4.67 22.05
C PRO A 217 -18.68 4.34 21.54
N ASP A 218 -18.84 3.17 20.93
CA ASP A 218 -20.15 2.67 20.50
C ASP A 218 -21.10 2.64 21.71
N PRO A 219 -22.18 3.47 21.72
CA PRO A 219 -23.10 3.52 22.84
C PRO A 219 -23.84 2.18 23.05
N ASN A 220 -23.89 1.31 22.03
CA ASN A 220 -24.53 0.00 22.07
C ASN A 220 -23.58 -1.14 22.50
N LYS A 221 -22.25 -0.97 22.44
CA LYS A 221 -21.29 -1.97 22.96
C LYS A 221 -21.25 -2.07 24.48
N ARG A 222 -21.76 -1.08 25.22
CA ARG A 222 -21.82 -1.10 26.70
C ARG A 222 -22.95 -1.95 27.30
N SER A 223 -23.88 -2.50 26.49
CA SER A 223 -25.13 -3.07 27.02
C SER A 223 -25.23 -4.60 27.09
N TRP A 224 -24.16 -5.35 26.83
CA TRP A 224 -24.22 -6.83 26.93
C TRP A 224 -23.72 -7.41 28.26
N LEU A 225 -22.93 -6.66 29.04
CA LEU A 225 -22.39 -7.11 30.33
C LEU A 225 -23.23 -6.70 31.56
N THR A 226 -24.18 -5.77 31.41
CA THR A 226 -24.97 -5.24 32.53
C THR A 226 -26.37 -5.85 32.68
N LYS A 227 -26.80 -6.74 31.79
CA LYS A 227 -28.15 -7.36 31.81
C LYS A 227 -28.21 -8.79 32.37
N ALA A 228 -27.12 -9.31 32.94
CA ALA A 228 -27.11 -10.64 33.54
C ALA A 228 -27.46 -10.66 35.05
N SER A 229 -27.74 -9.51 35.68
CA SER A 229 -27.98 -9.40 37.12
C SER A 229 -29.45 -9.27 37.54
N SER A 230 -30.40 -9.17 36.60
CA SER A 230 -31.84 -9.17 36.90
C SER A 230 -32.52 -10.32 36.17
N GLY A 231 -32.87 -11.37 36.91
CA GLY A 231 -33.41 -12.66 36.44
C GLY A 231 -34.76 -12.64 35.71
N LEU A 232 -34.92 -11.82 34.66
CA LEU A 232 -36.00 -11.92 33.69
C LEU A 232 -35.41 -12.10 32.29
N ILE A 233 -35.54 -13.31 31.74
CA ILE A 233 -35.19 -13.60 30.35
C ILE A 233 -36.34 -13.11 29.45
N THR A 234 -36.32 -11.82 29.10
CA THR A 234 -37.04 -11.36 27.90
C THR A 234 -36.21 -11.77 26.69
N LEU A 235 -36.79 -12.56 25.77
CA LEU A 235 -36.28 -12.75 24.40
C LEU A 235 -36.38 -11.42 23.64
N ALA A 236 -35.60 -10.42 24.06
CA ALA A 236 -35.30 -9.28 23.22
C ALA A 236 -34.48 -9.83 22.06
N SER A 237 -35.03 -9.77 20.85
CA SER A 237 -34.28 -9.96 19.61
C SER A 237 -32.95 -9.23 19.75
N ASN A 238 -31.84 -9.97 19.83
CA ASN A 238 -30.51 -9.38 19.95
C ASN A 238 -30.39 -8.32 18.84
N PRO A 239 -30.37 -7.00 19.15
CA PRO A 239 -30.10 -6.03 18.11
C PRO A 239 -28.70 -6.36 17.61
N ARG A 240 -28.59 -6.75 16.33
CA ARG A 240 -27.29 -7.00 15.73
C ARG A 240 -26.44 -5.75 15.98
N PRO A 241 -25.17 -5.87 16.43
CA PRO A 241 -24.33 -4.70 16.61
C PRO A 241 -24.33 -3.90 15.32
N GLU A 242 -24.71 -2.63 15.41
CA GLU A 242 -24.78 -1.73 14.27
C GLU A 242 -23.35 -1.39 13.86
N TYR A 243 -22.84 -2.07 12.83
CA TYR A 243 -21.53 -1.78 12.29
C TYR A 243 -21.58 -0.47 11.49
N LEU A 244 -20.52 0.33 11.59
CA LEU A 244 -20.34 1.56 10.81
C LEU A 244 -20.48 1.26 9.31
N GLU A 245 -21.39 1.95 8.63
CA GLU A 245 -21.58 1.85 7.18
C GLU A 245 -20.59 2.75 6.45
N LEU A 246 -19.76 2.15 5.58
CA LEU A 246 -18.71 2.83 4.82
C LEU A 246 -19.11 3.10 3.38
N ASP A 247 -20.15 2.45 2.86
CA ASP A 247 -20.71 2.73 1.54
C ASP A 247 -21.66 3.93 1.59
N THR A 248 -21.08 5.09 1.92
CA THR A 248 -21.77 6.36 2.06
C THR A 248 -21.11 7.43 1.18
N PRO A 249 -21.83 8.51 0.82
CA PRO A 249 -21.22 9.65 0.14
C PRO A 249 -20.03 10.24 0.91
N LYS A 250 -20.09 10.23 2.25
CA LYS A 250 -19.04 10.78 3.11
C LYS A 250 -17.74 9.97 3.07
N TYR A 251 -17.83 8.65 2.92
CA TYR A 251 -16.67 7.76 2.96
C TYR A 251 -16.30 7.22 1.56
N ALA A 252 -17.04 6.23 1.07
CA ALA A 252 -16.78 5.66 -0.26
C ALA A 252 -16.96 6.68 -1.39
N GLY A 253 -17.93 7.60 -1.25
CA GLY A 253 -18.11 8.71 -2.19
C GLY A 253 -16.89 9.63 -2.22
N TYR A 254 -16.39 10.05 -1.06
CA TYR A 254 -15.18 10.88 -0.98
C TYR A 254 -13.97 10.20 -1.63
N ILE A 255 -13.72 8.93 -1.33
CA ILE A 255 -12.63 8.12 -1.92
C ILE A 255 -12.72 8.13 -3.45
N ARG A 256 -13.93 7.87 -3.98
CA ARG A 256 -14.18 7.83 -5.43
C ARG A 256 -14.04 9.22 -6.06
N ASP A 257 -14.58 10.26 -5.42
CA ASP A 257 -14.60 11.60 -6.00
C ASP A 257 -13.16 12.14 -6.11
N HIS A 258 -12.30 11.85 -5.13
CA HIS A 258 -10.88 12.21 -5.10
C HIS A 258 -9.94 11.19 -5.77
N LYS A 259 -10.48 10.09 -6.34
CA LYS A 259 -9.71 9.06 -7.06
C LYS A 259 -8.58 8.44 -6.22
N ILE A 260 -8.79 8.33 -4.91
CA ILE A 260 -7.74 7.88 -3.98
C ILE A 260 -7.32 6.46 -4.32
N LEU A 261 -8.30 5.56 -4.50
CA LEU A 261 -8.03 4.16 -4.82
C LEU A 261 -7.35 4.01 -6.19
N GLU A 262 -7.84 4.71 -7.20
CA GLU A 262 -7.28 4.70 -8.54
C GLU A 262 -5.85 5.25 -8.57
N LYS A 263 -5.55 6.30 -7.79
CA LYS A 263 -4.19 6.86 -7.68
C LYS A 263 -3.22 5.87 -7.05
N LEU A 264 -3.64 5.17 -5.99
CA LEU A 264 -2.83 4.13 -5.33
C LEU A 264 -2.52 2.97 -6.28
N LEU A 265 -3.53 2.47 -7.00
CA LEU A 265 -3.37 1.41 -8.01
C LEU A 265 -2.44 1.86 -9.16
N ALA A 266 -2.60 3.09 -9.62
CA ALA A 266 -1.76 3.67 -10.68
C ALA A 266 -0.31 3.83 -10.22
N GLN A 267 -0.08 4.34 -9.00
CA GLN A 267 1.26 4.46 -8.41
C GLN A 267 1.94 3.09 -8.28
N ALA A 268 1.22 2.06 -7.81
CA ALA A 268 1.75 0.70 -7.73
C ALA A 268 2.21 0.18 -9.10
N GLY A 269 1.38 0.35 -10.13
CA GLY A 269 1.71 -0.07 -11.50
C GLY A 269 2.89 0.70 -12.09
N VAL A 270 2.91 2.03 -11.96
CA VAL A 270 3.98 2.89 -12.48
C VAL A 270 5.32 2.61 -11.80
N ARG A 271 5.32 2.50 -10.46
CA ARG A 271 6.55 2.18 -9.70
C ARG A 271 7.06 0.78 -10.02
N LEU A 272 6.18 -0.23 -10.09
CA LEU A 272 6.58 -1.57 -10.48
C LEU A 272 7.18 -1.61 -11.89
N ALA A 273 6.53 -0.96 -12.86
CA ALA A 273 7.05 -0.90 -14.23
C ALA A 273 8.44 -0.25 -14.29
N ALA A 274 8.64 0.85 -13.56
CA ALA A 274 9.95 1.51 -13.48
C ALA A 274 11.03 0.61 -12.87
N VAL A 275 10.73 -0.08 -11.78
CA VAL A 275 11.64 -1.04 -11.13
C VAL A 275 12.03 -2.16 -12.09
N LEU A 276 11.05 -2.76 -12.77
CA LEU A 276 11.32 -3.87 -13.68
C LEU A 276 12.11 -3.42 -14.92
N ASN A 277 11.83 -2.23 -15.44
CA ASN A 277 12.62 -1.67 -16.53
C ASN A 277 14.06 -1.43 -16.08
N ASP A 278 14.28 -0.88 -14.89
CA ASP A 278 15.64 -0.63 -14.39
C ASP A 278 16.44 -1.94 -14.24
N ILE A 279 15.80 -3.00 -13.73
CA ILE A 279 16.46 -4.31 -13.51
C ILE A 279 16.72 -5.06 -14.82
N PHE A 280 15.78 -5.02 -15.77
CA PHE A 280 15.80 -5.90 -16.95
C PHE A 280 16.19 -5.21 -18.25
N ASP A 281 16.22 -3.88 -18.31
CA ASP A 281 16.64 -3.16 -19.51
C ASP A 281 18.18 -3.05 -19.54
N PRO A 282 18.85 -3.73 -20.48
CA PRO A 282 20.31 -3.67 -20.58
C PRO A 282 20.85 -2.28 -20.99
N SER A 283 19.98 -1.32 -21.34
CA SER A 283 20.36 0.05 -21.72
C SER A 283 20.48 1.02 -20.54
N THR A 284 20.01 0.66 -19.34
CA THR A 284 20.12 1.49 -18.14
C THR A 284 21.51 1.44 -17.48
N ASP A 285 22.37 0.51 -17.91
CA ASP A 285 23.82 0.50 -17.63
C ASP A 285 24.52 1.66 -18.35
N GLY A 286 24.29 2.90 -17.88
CA GLY A 286 25.08 4.09 -18.24
C GLY A 286 24.33 5.29 -18.81
N ALA A 287 23.01 5.23 -19.01
CA ALA A 287 22.25 6.41 -19.43
C ALA A 287 20.87 6.45 -18.76
N ARG A 288 20.70 7.40 -17.83
CA ARG A 288 19.38 7.84 -17.34
C ARG A 288 18.64 8.61 -18.44
N GLU A 289 18.36 7.97 -19.57
CA GLU A 289 17.44 8.51 -20.55
C GLU A 289 16.01 8.16 -20.16
N GLN A 290 15.21 9.21 -20.07
CA GLN A 290 13.80 9.18 -19.70
C GLN A 290 13.03 8.25 -20.65
N LEU A 291 12.47 7.17 -20.11
CA LEU A 291 11.47 6.39 -20.84
C LEU A 291 10.20 7.24 -20.97
N VAL A 292 10.03 7.82 -22.16
CA VAL A 292 8.79 8.46 -22.61
C VAL A 292 7.87 7.34 -23.10
N TRP A 293 6.77 7.13 -22.37
CA TRP A 293 5.63 6.30 -22.78
C TRP A 293 4.65 7.10 -23.63
#